data_AF-A0A524N3P5-F1
#
_entry.id   AF-A0A524N3P5-F1
#
_cell.length_a   1.000
_cell.length_b   1.000
_cell.length_c   1.000
_cell.angle_alpha   90.00
_cell.angle_beta   90.00
_cell.angle_gamma   90.00
#
_symmetry.space_group_name_H-M   'P 1'
#
loop_
_entity.id
_entity.type
_entity.pdbx_description
1 polymer ?
#
loop_
_entity_poly.entity_id
_entity_poly.type
_entity_poly.pdbx_seq_one_letter_code
_entity_poly.pdbx_strand_id
1 'polypeptide(L)'
;MLEDYQMQQIEIGEESWREKWRKVFAGLKAPKDSGEYKWAVFEMQRFFSSSSVSTAVCVAVLLLLLLFVGISRNLAPPTLDVVMVDPETEELEEIIEDDLPEPEPVEEVVSMDPSHQLQDADVTTIVNEAPSFGDESTDDLVAQAVDIITSPMVLRGLYGARTGGGRAAAVGKHGGGGRLTAVLKALRWLKANQLEDGSWAGPSKTAMCGLALLCYMAHGETPASPEFGRTVENAIRYLLYAQGEDGRFKEAGDHYVYGHAIATYALAESYGMTKMVMLKDPVIKAVKVITGGQQAGGAWNYDYNDAGRRDMSVTSWQVQALKAAKLAGIYVDGLEEAIEKSVAGVKSFAQAGGGFGYDGVGNRPTLTGAGALCLQLIGHAQDGAVVSSLQAYADRTPAWQGDDFGTYGWYYMTQAKFQHGGAMWTKWNKAMLPMLIENQADDGHWASGTTHQACDVYDTTMACLCLEVYYRYLPTYARVEEAANKAEDAKDAKDLAIDMAL
;
A
#
# COMPACT_ATOMS: atom_id res chain seq x y z
N MET A 1 58.53 22.87 -37.23
CA MET A 1 58.82 24.29 -36.95
C MET A 1 57.47 24.99 -37.04
N LEU A 2 56.61 24.99 -36.01
CA LEU A 2 56.89 25.23 -34.59
C LEU A 2 57.72 26.52 -34.45
N GLU A 3 57.02 27.65 -34.46
CA GLU A 3 57.51 28.96 -34.04
C GLU A 3 57.03 29.24 -32.61
N ASP A 4 57.87 29.92 -31.84
CA ASP A 4 57.69 30.13 -30.42
C ASP A 4 56.57 31.12 -30.07
N TYR A 5 55.56 30.65 -29.34
CA TYR A 5 54.68 31.53 -28.56
C TYR A 5 55.24 31.65 -27.14
N GLN A 6 56.03 32.70 -26.89
CA GLN A 6 56.48 33.01 -25.53
C GLN A 6 55.29 33.44 -24.67
N MET A 7 54.90 32.57 -23.73
CA MET A 7 54.00 32.91 -22.64
C MET A 7 54.66 33.93 -21.72
N GLN A 8 54.23 35.19 -21.77
CA GLN A 8 54.49 36.12 -20.68
C GLN A 8 53.83 35.59 -19.40
N GLN A 9 54.64 35.23 -18.41
CA GLN A 9 54.13 35.00 -17.06
C GLN A 9 53.60 36.33 -16.50
N ILE A 10 52.29 36.41 -16.31
CA ILE A 10 51.69 37.44 -15.48
C ILE A 10 51.84 36.95 -14.03
N GLU A 11 52.75 37.57 -13.28
CA GLU A 11 52.82 37.40 -11.83
C GLU A 11 51.53 37.90 -11.20
N ILE A 12 50.64 36.97 -10.82
CA ILE A 12 49.45 37.29 -10.03
C ILE A 12 49.89 37.48 -8.58
N GLY A 13 50.32 38.70 -8.25
CA GLY A 13 50.43 39.13 -6.85
C GLY A 13 49.04 39.08 -6.21
N GLU A 14 48.89 38.34 -5.11
CA GLU A 14 47.63 38.28 -4.37
C GLU A 14 47.31 39.63 -3.72
N GLU A 15 46.48 40.46 -4.37
CA GLU A 15 45.98 41.70 -3.78
C GLU A 15 45.23 41.40 -2.49
N SER A 16 45.59 42.10 -1.41
CA SER A 16 44.92 41.92 -0.13
C SER A 16 43.43 42.21 -0.25
N TRP A 17 42.59 41.38 0.38
CA TRP A 17 41.14 41.61 0.49
C TRP A 17 40.80 43.07 0.83
N ARG A 18 41.56 43.70 1.73
CA ARG A 18 41.37 45.09 2.15
C ARG A 18 41.65 46.11 1.04
N GLU A 19 42.62 45.83 0.18
CA GLU A 19 42.99 46.68 -0.96
C GLU A 19 41.98 46.53 -2.10
N LYS A 20 41.56 45.30 -2.37
CA LYS A 20 40.50 45.00 -3.33
C LYS A 20 39.19 45.72 -2.98
N TRP A 21 38.77 45.70 -1.71
CA TRP A 21 37.60 46.48 -1.27
C TRP A 21 37.80 48.00 -1.35
N ARG A 22 39.00 48.53 -1.05
CA ARG A 22 39.30 49.95 -1.28
C ARG A 22 39.15 50.33 -2.75
N LYS A 23 39.64 49.50 -3.68
CA LYS A 23 39.48 49.71 -5.13
C LYS A 23 38.01 49.68 -5.56
N VAL A 24 37.22 48.73 -5.07
CA VAL A 24 35.76 48.68 -5.35
C VAL A 24 35.05 49.95 -4.85
N PHE A 25 35.29 50.39 -3.61
CA PHE A 25 34.66 51.61 -3.08
C PHE A 25 35.18 52.91 -3.72
N ALA A 26 36.40 52.92 -4.26
CA ALA A 26 36.91 54.02 -5.07
C ALA A 26 36.25 54.06 -6.46
N GLY A 27 36.19 52.92 -7.16
CA GLY A 27 35.56 52.81 -8.48
C GLY A 27 34.06 53.14 -8.47
N LEU A 28 33.34 52.79 -7.40
CA LEU A 28 31.93 53.19 -7.21
C LEU A 28 31.71 54.70 -7.07
N LYS A 29 32.77 55.49 -6.80
CA LYS A 29 32.76 56.96 -6.79
C LYS A 29 33.24 57.60 -8.10
N ALA A 30 33.76 56.79 -9.03
CA ALA A 30 34.18 57.27 -10.35
C ALA A 30 32.95 57.55 -11.26
N PRO A 31 33.10 58.34 -12.34
CA PRO A 31 32.02 58.60 -13.29
C PRO A 31 31.46 57.29 -13.88
N LYS A 32 30.13 57.20 -14.04
CA LYS A 32 29.43 55.94 -14.38
C LYS A 32 29.88 55.28 -15.69
N ASP A 33 30.40 56.06 -16.63
CA ASP A 33 30.86 55.55 -17.92
C ASP A 33 32.32 55.06 -17.91
N SER A 34 33.07 55.34 -16.84
CA SER A 34 34.46 54.92 -16.67
C SER A 34 34.60 53.39 -16.55
N GLY A 35 35.77 52.88 -16.97
CA GLY A 35 36.11 51.47 -16.79
C GLY A 35 36.18 51.05 -15.32
N GLU A 36 36.63 51.95 -14.44
CA GLU A 36 36.74 51.72 -12.99
C GLU A 36 35.38 51.53 -12.31
N TYR A 37 34.37 52.34 -12.67
CA TYR A 37 33.00 52.16 -12.18
C TYR A 37 32.40 50.84 -12.66
N LYS A 38 32.56 50.51 -13.94
CA LYS A 38 32.05 49.26 -14.54
C LYS A 38 32.71 48.02 -13.91
N TRP A 39 34.01 48.06 -13.66
CA TRP A 39 34.75 47.02 -12.95
C TRP A 39 34.27 46.85 -11.49
N ALA A 40 34.09 47.95 -10.76
CA ALA A 40 33.64 47.91 -9.37
C ALA A 40 32.20 47.38 -9.22
N VAL A 41 31.30 47.73 -10.15
CA VAL A 41 29.94 47.18 -10.20
C VAL A 41 29.96 45.69 -10.53
N PHE A 42 30.75 45.25 -11.50
CA PHE A 42 30.89 43.83 -11.85
C PHE A 42 31.42 42.99 -10.68
N GLU A 43 32.44 43.47 -9.97
CA GLU A 43 32.99 42.73 -8.82
C GLU A 43 32.02 42.71 -7.62
N MET A 44 31.23 43.77 -7.39
CA MET A 44 30.11 43.71 -6.43
C MET A 44 29.04 42.69 -6.85
N GLN A 45 28.62 42.67 -8.12
CA GLN A 45 27.64 41.70 -8.63
C GLN A 45 28.13 40.26 -8.48
N ARG A 46 29.45 40.03 -8.64
CA ARG A 46 30.08 38.73 -8.37
C ARG A 46 30.00 38.35 -6.89
N PHE A 47 30.23 39.28 -5.96
CA PHE A 47 30.08 39.01 -4.52
C PHE A 47 28.63 38.73 -4.11
N PHE A 48 27.63 39.38 -4.73
CA PHE A 48 26.21 39.12 -4.49
C PHE A 48 25.60 38.05 -5.40
N SER A 49 26.41 37.33 -6.17
CA SER A 49 25.95 36.19 -6.97
C SER A 49 25.55 35.00 -6.09
N SER A 50 24.76 34.08 -6.66
CA SER A 50 23.99 33.05 -5.93
C SER A 50 24.79 32.18 -4.97
N SER A 51 26.08 31.96 -5.21
CA SER A 51 26.98 31.17 -4.36
C SER A 51 27.14 31.74 -2.94
N SER A 52 27.22 33.06 -2.80
CA SER A 52 27.46 33.73 -1.50
C SER A 52 26.21 33.68 -0.61
N VAL A 53 25.03 33.83 -1.21
CA VAL A 53 23.75 33.73 -0.48
C VAL A 53 23.51 32.28 -0.04
N SER A 54 23.81 31.31 -0.90
CA SER A 54 23.72 29.88 -0.57
C SER A 54 24.62 29.50 0.62
N THR A 55 25.89 29.94 0.62
CA THR A 55 26.80 29.70 1.76
C THR A 55 26.33 30.36 3.06
N ALA A 56 25.78 31.57 3.00
CA ALA A 56 25.21 32.23 4.19
C ALA A 56 24.01 31.46 4.77
N VAL A 57 23.11 30.94 3.92
CA VAL A 57 21.99 30.10 4.33
C VAL A 57 22.47 28.78 4.95
N CYS A 58 23.44 28.10 4.33
CA CYS A 58 24.02 26.87 4.88
C CYS A 58 24.64 27.08 6.28
N VAL A 59 25.36 28.19 6.50
CA VAL A 59 25.94 28.54 7.81
C VAL A 59 24.84 28.82 8.84
N ALA A 60 23.77 29.55 8.47
CA ALA A 60 22.64 29.81 9.36
C ALA A 60 21.91 28.53 9.78
N VAL A 61 21.69 27.58 8.86
CA VAL A 61 21.10 26.27 9.16
C VAL A 61 22.01 25.45 10.09
N LEU A 62 23.33 25.47 9.87
CA LEU A 62 24.30 24.80 10.75
C LEU A 62 24.28 25.37 12.17
N LEU A 63 24.20 26.69 12.33
CA LEU A 63 24.10 27.35 13.64
C LEU A 63 22.78 27.01 14.34
N LEU A 64 21.66 26.94 13.62
CA LEU A 64 20.37 26.51 14.17
C LEU A 64 20.39 25.04 14.62
N LEU A 65 21.04 24.15 13.87
CA LEU A 65 21.22 22.74 14.27
C LEU A 65 22.11 22.59 15.51
N LEU A 66 23.19 23.38 15.61
CA LEU A 66 24.05 23.39 16.80
C LEU A 66 23.32 23.93 18.04
N LEU A 67 22.52 24.98 17.87
CA LEU A 67 21.62 25.50 18.92
C LEU A 67 20.59 24.44 19.34
N PHE A 68 19.96 23.75 18.40
CA PHE A 68 18.98 22.70 18.68
C PHE A 68 19.61 21.55 19.48
N VAL A 69 20.77 21.03 19.06
CA VAL A 69 21.51 19.98 19.79
C VAL A 69 21.97 20.47 21.17
N GLY A 70 22.35 21.74 21.32
CA GLY A 70 22.68 22.35 22.60
C GLY A 70 21.48 22.42 23.56
N ILE A 71 20.30 22.76 23.05
CA ILE A 71 19.05 22.79 23.81
C ILE A 71 18.63 21.36 24.21
N SER A 72 18.66 20.40 23.28
CA SER A 72 18.33 18.99 23.53
C SER A 72 19.22 18.33 24.59
N ARG A 73 20.46 18.81 24.78
CA ARG A 73 21.38 18.30 25.81
C ARG A 73 21.12 18.84 27.23
N ASN A 74 20.34 19.92 27.36
CA ASN A 74 19.99 20.51 28.66
C ASN A 74 18.63 20.03 29.22
N LEU A 75 17.90 19.20 28.47
CA LEU A 75 16.75 18.47 28.99
C LEU A 75 17.25 17.24 29.76
N ALA A 76 17.41 17.40 31.07
CA ALA A 76 17.58 16.24 31.97
C ALA A 76 16.36 15.30 31.82
N PRO A 77 16.55 13.98 31.82
CA PRO A 77 15.43 13.05 31.73
C PRO A 77 14.53 13.20 32.96
N PRO A 78 13.19 13.20 32.81
CA PRO A 78 12.29 13.23 33.95
C PRO A 78 12.50 11.98 34.81
N THR A 79 12.69 12.19 36.11
CA THR A 79 12.74 11.10 37.09
C THR A 79 11.36 10.44 37.16
N LEU A 80 11.31 9.15 36.84
CA LEU A 80 10.09 8.36 36.93
C LEU A 80 9.88 7.97 38.41
N ASP A 81 9.12 8.76 39.16
CA ASP A 81 8.69 8.38 40.51
C ASP A 81 7.69 7.22 40.40
N VAL A 82 8.20 6.00 40.60
CA VAL A 82 7.39 4.79 40.70
C VAL A 82 6.69 4.80 42.05
N VAL A 83 5.48 5.37 42.08
CA VAL A 83 4.55 5.14 43.18
C VAL A 83 4.09 3.69 43.10
N MET A 84 4.71 2.84 43.93
CA MET A 84 4.20 1.51 44.21
C MET A 84 2.85 1.67 44.91
N VAL A 85 1.76 1.42 44.19
CA VAL A 85 0.46 1.15 44.79
C VAL A 85 0.43 -0.33 45.08
N ASP A 86 0.63 -0.71 46.34
CA ASP A 86 0.31 -2.07 46.78
C ASP A 86 -1.18 -2.31 46.56
N PRO A 87 -1.59 -3.34 45.80
CA PRO A 87 -3.00 -3.71 45.72
C PRO A 87 -3.42 -4.33 47.04
N GLU A 88 -4.37 -3.70 47.73
CA GLU A 88 -5.06 -4.33 48.85
C GLU A 88 -5.74 -5.62 48.37
N THR A 89 -5.55 -6.70 49.13
CA THR A 89 -6.14 -8.00 48.84
C THR A 89 -7.62 -8.01 49.20
N GLU A 90 -8.49 -7.87 48.21
CA GLU A 90 -9.88 -8.32 48.35
C GLU A 90 -9.93 -9.85 48.25
N GLU A 91 -10.45 -10.50 49.29
CA GLU A 91 -10.70 -11.94 49.31
C GLU A 91 -11.85 -12.26 48.34
N LEU A 92 -11.54 -12.92 47.23
CA LEU A 92 -12.56 -13.51 46.35
C LEU A 92 -13.05 -14.83 46.94
N GLU A 93 -14.35 -14.88 47.27
CA GLU A 93 -15.02 -16.06 47.80
C GLU A 93 -14.92 -17.27 46.85
N GLU A 94 -14.83 -18.48 47.43
CA GLU A 94 -14.76 -19.74 46.70
C GLU A 94 -15.99 -19.94 45.80
N ILE A 95 -15.77 -19.95 44.47
CA ILE A 95 -16.73 -20.55 43.55
C ILE A 95 -16.42 -22.06 43.49
N ILE A 96 -17.38 -22.84 43.97
CA ILE A 96 -17.34 -24.30 44.05
C ILE A 96 -17.16 -24.89 42.64
N GLU A 97 -16.12 -25.72 42.49
CA GLU A 97 -15.80 -26.48 41.28
C GLU A 97 -16.39 -27.90 41.42
N ASP A 98 -17.60 -28.12 40.91
CA ASP A 98 -18.28 -29.42 40.85
C ASP A 98 -18.83 -29.69 39.43
N ASP A 99 -18.78 -30.96 39.03
CA ASP A 99 -19.29 -31.57 37.77
C ASP A 99 -18.74 -31.05 36.41
N LEU A 100 -17.57 -31.57 36.04
CA LEU A 100 -17.21 -31.85 34.64
C LEU A 100 -17.23 -33.38 34.41
N PRO A 101 -18.09 -33.93 33.53
CA PRO A 101 -18.14 -35.37 33.28
C PRO A 101 -16.94 -35.88 32.46
N GLU A 102 -16.45 -37.07 32.81
CA GLU A 102 -15.32 -37.74 32.15
C GLU A 102 -15.63 -38.19 30.71
N PRO A 103 -14.64 -38.24 29.80
CA PRO A 103 -14.83 -38.72 28.42
C PRO A 103 -14.89 -40.25 28.32
N GLU A 104 -15.87 -40.77 27.58
CA GLU A 104 -15.98 -42.20 27.26
C GLU A 104 -14.90 -42.70 26.26
N PRO A 105 -14.53 -43.99 26.29
CA PRO A 105 -13.42 -44.54 25.51
C PRO A 105 -13.75 -44.77 24.01
N VAL A 106 -12.69 -44.82 23.22
CA VAL A 106 -12.70 -44.95 21.75
C VAL A 106 -12.85 -46.42 21.29
N GLU A 107 -13.66 -46.69 20.28
CA GLU A 107 -13.68 -48.00 19.57
C GLU A 107 -12.89 -47.99 18.24
N GLU A 108 -12.13 -49.08 18.03
CA GLU A 108 -11.43 -49.52 16.81
C GLU A 108 -12.26 -50.64 16.15
N VAL A 109 -12.39 -50.82 14.82
CA VAL A 109 -11.82 -50.20 13.59
C VAL A 109 -12.89 -50.31 12.48
N VAL A 110 -12.63 -49.84 11.24
CA VAL A 110 -12.61 -50.70 10.02
C VAL A 110 -12.07 -49.91 8.81
N SER A 111 -11.13 -50.52 8.07
CA SER A 111 -10.58 -50.05 6.80
C SER A 111 -11.47 -50.36 5.60
N MET A 112 -11.48 -49.51 4.56
CA MET A 112 -11.70 -49.98 3.19
C MET A 112 -10.99 -49.12 2.13
N ASP A 113 -10.34 -49.81 1.19
CA ASP A 113 -9.51 -49.30 0.10
C ASP A 113 -10.38 -48.90 -1.13
N PRO A 114 -9.93 -48.05 -2.07
CA PRO A 114 -10.81 -47.38 -3.02
C PRO A 114 -10.98 -48.12 -4.35
N SER A 115 -12.09 -47.88 -5.05
CA SER A 115 -12.21 -48.25 -6.46
C SER A 115 -13.24 -47.42 -7.23
N HIS A 116 -12.88 -47.09 -8.48
CA HIS A 116 -13.73 -46.60 -9.58
C HIS A 116 -14.23 -45.14 -9.51
N GLN A 117 -14.47 -44.48 -10.65
CA GLN A 117 -13.75 -44.42 -11.94
C GLN A 117 -14.34 -43.24 -12.73
N LEU A 118 -13.57 -42.67 -13.66
CA LEU A 118 -14.04 -41.59 -14.55
C LEU A 118 -15.16 -42.07 -15.48
N GLN A 119 -16.16 -41.22 -15.75
CA GLN A 119 -16.83 -41.19 -17.04
C GLN A 119 -17.49 -39.83 -17.32
N ASP A 120 -17.26 -39.34 -18.54
CA ASP A 120 -17.83 -38.11 -19.10
C ASP A 120 -19.32 -38.25 -19.42
N ALA A 121 -20.04 -37.13 -19.50
CA ALA A 121 -21.29 -37.03 -20.27
C ALA A 121 -21.51 -35.61 -20.80
N ASP A 122 -21.94 -35.53 -22.05
CA ASP A 122 -21.98 -34.30 -22.86
C ASP A 122 -23.06 -33.28 -22.50
N VAL A 123 -22.69 -32.02 -22.79
CA VAL A 123 -23.49 -30.97 -23.43
C VAL A 123 -24.87 -31.42 -23.96
N THR A 124 -25.93 -30.71 -23.56
CA THR A 124 -27.07 -30.44 -24.45
C THR A 124 -27.56 -28.99 -24.30
N THR A 125 -27.66 -28.31 -25.44
CA THR A 125 -28.24 -26.98 -25.62
C THR A 125 -29.77 -27.03 -25.62
N ILE A 126 -30.44 -26.09 -24.95
CA ILE A 126 -31.81 -25.66 -25.30
C ILE A 126 -31.85 -24.12 -25.37
N VAL A 127 -32.73 -23.63 -26.25
CA VAL A 127 -32.75 -22.30 -26.87
C VAL A 127 -33.76 -21.37 -26.19
N ASN A 128 -33.49 -20.05 -26.27
CA ASN A 128 -34.35 -18.87 -26.09
C ASN A 128 -35.74 -19.01 -25.43
N GLU A 129 -36.05 -18.05 -24.54
CA GLU A 129 -37.02 -16.99 -24.87
C GLU A 129 -36.89 -15.77 -23.94
N ALA A 130 -37.13 -14.57 -24.48
CA ALA A 130 -37.29 -13.33 -23.74
C ALA A 130 -38.72 -12.81 -24.00
N PRO A 131 -39.29 -11.98 -23.10
CA PRO A 131 -39.43 -10.59 -23.52
C PRO A 131 -39.30 -9.51 -22.43
N SER A 132 -38.75 -8.39 -22.90
CA SER A 132 -38.92 -6.98 -22.48
C SER A 132 -40.22 -6.58 -21.76
N PHE A 133 -40.08 -5.76 -20.70
CA PHE A 133 -40.74 -4.46 -20.44
C PHE A 133 -39.86 -3.71 -19.40
N GLY A 134 -39.78 -2.38 -19.29
CA GLY A 134 -40.35 -1.24 -20.00
C GLY A 134 -39.77 0.06 -19.40
N ASP A 135 -39.72 1.15 -20.16
CA ASP A 135 -39.05 2.43 -19.84
C ASP A 135 -39.72 3.24 -18.70
N GLU A 136 -38.95 4.06 -17.96
CA GLU A 136 -39.08 5.54 -17.96
C GLU A 136 -38.12 6.25 -16.98
N SER A 137 -37.69 7.45 -17.40
CA SER A 137 -36.78 8.43 -16.78
C SER A 137 -37.50 9.29 -15.70
N THR A 138 -36.88 10.15 -14.87
CA THR A 138 -36.01 11.32 -15.19
C THR A 138 -35.31 11.93 -13.95
N ASP A 139 -34.33 12.81 -14.25
CA ASP A 139 -33.78 13.95 -13.48
C ASP A 139 -33.10 13.68 -12.12
N ASP A 140 -31.78 13.84 -11.93
CA ASP A 140 -30.86 14.96 -12.23
C ASP A 140 -31.13 16.20 -11.35
N LEU A 141 -30.26 16.46 -10.36
CA LEU A 141 -30.05 17.72 -9.59
C LEU A 141 -29.25 17.54 -8.26
N VAL A 142 -28.01 17.04 -8.28
CA VAL A 142 -26.99 17.42 -7.26
C VAL A 142 -25.58 17.49 -7.88
N ALA A 143 -25.35 18.53 -8.68
CA ALA A 143 -24.00 18.97 -9.01
C ALA A 143 -23.73 20.32 -8.34
N GLN A 144 -22.79 20.37 -7.39
CA GLN A 144 -21.84 21.47 -7.06
C GLN A 144 -21.36 21.42 -5.60
N ALA A 145 -20.08 21.81 -5.40
CA ALA A 145 -19.30 21.80 -4.15
C ALA A 145 -18.97 20.38 -3.62
N VAL A 146 -17.77 20.07 -3.10
CA VAL A 146 -16.76 20.94 -2.46
C VAL A 146 -15.33 20.68 -3.00
N ASP A 147 -14.52 21.73 -2.99
CA ASP A 147 -13.12 21.79 -3.43
C ASP A 147 -12.13 20.81 -2.79
N ILE A 148 -11.15 20.41 -3.62
CA ILE A 148 -9.69 20.44 -3.37
C ILE A 148 -9.25 20.42 -1.89
N ILE A 149 -8.89 19.24 -1.36
CA ILE A 149 -7.99 19.14 -0.20
C ILE A 149 -6.78 18.24 -0.53
N THR A 150 -5.77 18.87 -1.13
CA THR A 150 -4.40 18.33 -1.17
C THR A 150 -3.74 18.64 0.17
N SER A 151 -3.70 17.68 1.10
CA SER A 151 -3.06 17.87 2.42
C SER A 151 -2.01 16.80 2.74
N PRO A 152 -0.73 17.16 2.94
CA PRO A 152 0.34 16.22 3.32
C PRO A 152 0.08 15.45 4.63
N MET A 153 -0.82 15.95 5.48
CA MET A 153 -1.22 15.29 6.73
C MET A 153 -2.05 14.02 6.51
N VAL A 154 -2.85 13.95 5.43
CA VAL A 154 -3.69 12.77 5.11
C VAL A 154 -2.81 11.56 4.79
N LEU A 155 -1.73 11.78 4.04
CA LEU A 155 -0.70 10.78 3.71
C LEU A 155 -0.04 10.15 4.96
N ARG A 156 0.35 10.96 5.95
CA ARG A 156 0.89 10.46 7.22
C ARG A 156 -0.13 9.62 7.99
N GLY A 157 -1.40 10.05 7.98
CA GLY A 157 -2.48 9.32 8.64
C GLY A 157 -2.80 7.97 8.00
N LEU A 158 -2.51 7.77 6.71
CA LEU A 158 -2.79 6.56 5.93
C LEU A 158 -1.85 5.40 6.26
N TYR A 159 -0.54 5.65 6.30
CA TYR A 159 0.47 4.65 6.64
C TYR A 159 0.81 4.60 8.14
N GLY A 160 0.20 5.46 8.96
CA GLY A 160 0.50 5.57 10.39
C GLY A 160 0.36 4.25 11.17
N ALA A 161 -0.61 3.40 10.79
CA ALA A 161 -0.81 2.08 11.38
C ALA A 161 0.35 1.09 11.12
N ARG A 162 1.20 1.33 10.12
CA ARG A 162 2.36 0.49 9.78
C ARG A 162 3.64 0.86 10.55
N THR A 163 3.65 2.01 11.23
CA THR A 163 4.74 2.41 12.14
C THR A 163 4.76 1.51 13.38
N GLY A 164 5.91 1.37 14.06
CA GLY A 164 6.02 0.47 15.23
C GLY A 164 4.96 0.72 16.32
N GLY A 165 4.66 1.99 16.63
CA GLY A 165 3.60 2.36 17.58
C GLY A 165 2.19 2.10 17.05
N GLY A 166 1.92 2.45 15.79
CA GLY A 166 0.61 2.18 15.16
C GLY A 166 0.31 0.69 15.01
N ARG A 167 1.35 -0.12 14.73
CA ARG A 167 1.25 -1.57 14.55
C ARG A 167 0.95 -2.25 15.88
N ALA A 168 1.61 -1.85 16.96
CA ALA A 168 1.33 -2.38 18.31
C ALA A 168 -0.14 -2.13 18.72
N ALA A 169 -0.66 -0.93 18.49
CA ALA A 169 -2.06 -0.60 18.75
C ALA A 169 -3.04 -1.42 17.88
N ALA A 170 -2.73 -1.60 16.59
CA ALA A 170 -3.54 -2.39 15.67
C ALA A 170 -3.52 -3.90 16.01
N VAL A 171 -2.38 -4.44 16.44
CA VAL A 171 -2.24 -5.82 16.96
C VAL A 171 -3.13 -6.00 18.18
N GLY A 172 -3.01 -5.13 19.20
CA GLY A 172 -3.82 -5.21 20.41
C GLY A 172 -5.34 -5.17 20.16
N LYS A 173 -5.80 -4.44 19.13
CA LYS A 173 -7.22 -4.38 18.74
C LYS A 173 -7.72 -5.57 17.91
N HIS A 174 -6.83 -6.31 17.22
CA HIS A 174 -7.24 -7.25 16.17
C HIS A 174 -6.59 -8.64 16.18
N GLY A 175 -5.63 -8.96 17.06
CA GLY A 175 -5.15 -10.34 17.23
C GLY A 175 -3.93 -10.50 18.13
N GLY A 176 -3.89 -11.60 18.88
CA GLY A 176 -2.84 -11.91 19.85
C GLY A 176 -1.45 -12.18 19.25
N GLY A 177 -0.44 -12.29 20.14
CA GLY A 177 0.98 -12.25 19.79
C GLY A 177 1.48 -13.29 18.77
N GLY A 178 0.79 -14.44 18.63
CA GLY A 178 1.14 -15.45 17.62
C GLY A 178 1.13 -14.92 16.18
N ARG A 179 0.28 -13.93 15.86
CA ARG A 179 0.20 -13.36 14.50
C ARG A 179 1.48 -12.64 14.08
N LEU A 180 2.02 -11.78 14.95
CA LEU A 180 3.24 -11.02 14.65
C LEU A 180 4.43 -11.98 14.47
N THR A 181 4.48 -13.05 15.25
CA THR A 181 5.48 -14.12 15.10
C THR A 181 5.37 -14.80 13.74
N ALA A 182 4.16 -15.14 13.29
CA ALA A 182 3.94 -15.76 11.98
C ALA A 182 4.34 -14.84 10.80
N VAL A 183 3.98 -13.55 10.87
CA VAL A 183 4.42 -12.56 9.86
C VAL A 183 5.95 -12.43 9.85
N LEU A 184 6.59 -12.29 11.02
CA LEU A 184 8.06 -12.17 11.08
C LEU A 184 8.78 -13.44 10.58
N LYS A 185 8.23 -14.63 10.84
CA LYS A 185 8.70 -15.88 10.23
C LYS A 185 8.64 -15.81 8.70
N ALA A 186 7.50 -15.40 8.13
CA ALA A 186 7.30 -15.28 6.68
C ALA A 186 8.26 -14.25 6.03
N LEU A 187 8.43 -13.08 6.64
CA LEU A 187 9.37 -12.05 6.17
C LEU A 187 10.82 -12.52 6.25
N ARG A 188 11.18 -13.34 7.25
CA ARG A 188 12.51 -13.96 7.36
C ARG A 188 12.73 -15.05 6.32
N TRP A 189 11.72 -15.86 6.04
CA TRP A 189 11.75 -16.84 4.97
C TRP A 189 11.92 -16.18 3.59
N LEU A 190 11.14 -15.13 3.30
CA LEU A 190 11.28 -14.35 2.07
C LEU A 190 12.69 -13.73 1.97
N LYS A 191 13.25 -13.22 3.07
CA LYS A 191 14.62 -12.71 3.10
C LYS A 191 15.67 -13.78 2.83
N ALA A 192 15.49 -14.99 3.35
CA ALA A 192 16.38 -16.13 3.12
C ALA A 192 16.31 -16.67 1.68
N ASN A 193 15.16 -16.53 1.01
CA ASN A 193 14.91 -17.03 -0.34
C ASN A 193 14.95 -15.94 -1.43
N GLN A 194 15.45 -14.73 -1.12
CA GLN A 194 15.71 -13.71 -2.13
C GLN A 194 16.92 -14.11 -3.00
N LEU A 195 16.76 -14.04 -4.32
CA LEU A 195 17.82 -14.32 -5.29
C LEU A 195 18.87 -13.19 -5.32
N GLU A 196 20.06 -13.47 -5.84
CA GLU A 196 21.17 -12.50 -5.92
C GLU A 196 20.81 -11.22 -6.70
N ASP A 197 19.90 -11.32 -7.67
CA ASP A 197 19.39 -10.18 -8.47
C ASP A 197 18.36 -9.32 -7.72
N GLY A 198 17.93 -9.73 -6.52
CA GLY A 198 16.92 -9.08 -5.70
C GLY A 198 15.48 -9.59 -5.91
N SER A 199 15.26 -10.49 -6.87
CA SER A 199 13.95 -11.10 -7.15
C SER A 199 13.69 -12.37 -6.33
N TRP A 200 12.55 -13.01 -6.57
CA TRP A 200 12.22 -14.33 -6.04
C TRP A 200 11.84 -15.27 -7.19
N ALA A 201 12.07 -16.56 -6.99
CA ALA A 201 11.71 -17.59 -7.96
C ALA A 201 10.17 -17.74 -8.07
N GLY A 202 9.70 -18.09 -9.27
CA GLY A 202 8.29 -18.33 -9.59
C GLY A 202 8.01 -18.18 -11.08
N PRO A 203 6.77 -18.40 -11.54
CA PRO A 203 6.41 -18.28 -12.96
C PRO A 203 6.59 -16.86 -13.52
N SER A 204 6.44 -15.85 -12.66
CA SER A 204 6.67 -14.42 -12.95
C SER A 204 7.54 -13.85 -11.84
N LYS A 205 8.84 -13.62 -12.12
CA LYS A 205 9.76 -13.01 -11.15
C LYS A 205 9.30 -11.61 -10.74
N THR A 206 8.75 -10.87 -11.68
CA THR A 206 8.17 -9.53 -11.48
C THR A 206 7.00 -9.58 -10.50
N ALA A 207 6.03 -10.48 -10.70
CA ALA A 207 4.90 -10.63 -9.78
C ALA A 207 5.36 -11.08 -8.39
N MET A 208 6.24 -12.09 -8.30
CA MET A 208 6.74 -12.59 -7.02
C MET A 208 7.52 -11.51 -6.25
N CYS A 209 8.38 -10.75 -6.94
CA CYS A 209 9.10 -9.64 -6.32
C CYS A 209 8.16 -8.51 -5.86
N GLY A 210 7.11 -8.20 -6.61
CA GLY A 210 6.11 -7.22 -6.21
C GLY A 210 5.30 -7.69 -4.99
N LEU A 211 4.83 -8.94 -4.95
CA LEU A 211 4.13 -9.50 -3.79
C LEU A 211 5.00 -9.54 -2.53
N ALA A 212 6.25 -9.99 -2.65
CA ALA A 212 7.20 -10.01 -1.53
C ALA A 212 7.49 -8.60 -1.00
N LEU A 213 7.70 -7.64 -1.90
CA LEU A 213 7.88 -6.23 -1.55
C LEU A 213 6.64 -5.63 -0.88
N LEU A 214 5.43 -6.02 -1.30
CA LEU A 214 4.18 -5.60 -0.65
C LEU A 214 4.06 -6.15 0.78
N CYS A 215 4.57 -7.34 1.09
CA CYS A 215 4.60 -7.86 2.47
C CYS A 215 5.48 -6.98 3.36
N TYR A 216 6.71 -6.67 2.90
CA TYR A 216 7.59 -5.74 3.62
C TYR A 216 6.95 -4.36 3.80
N MET A 217 6.35 -3.79 2.76
CA MET A 217 5.68 -2.48 2.83
C MET A 217 4.42 -2.50 3.71
N ALA A 218 3.68 -3.61 3.76
CA ALA A 218 2.53 -3.79 4.64
C ALA A 218 2.95 -3.82 6.10
N HIS A 219 3.98 -4.59 6.46
CA HIS A 219 4.58 -4.61 7.79
C HIS A 219 5.11 -3.21 8.18
N GLY A 220 5.59 -2.43 7.21
CA GLY A 220 6.17 -1.10 7.43
C GLY A 220 7.69 -1.07 7.32
N GLU A 221 8.29 -2.10 6.72
CA GLU A 221 9.72 -2.17 6.43
C GLU A 221 10.10 -1.29 5.23
N THR A 222 11.29 -0.72 5.28
CA THR A 222 11.84 0.20 4.27
C THR A 222 13.32 -0.10 4.05
N PRO A 223 14.00 0.48 3.04
CA PRO A 223 15.45 0.33 2.90
C PRO A 223 16.28 0.74 4.14
N ALA A 224 15.71 1.56 5.04
CA ALA A 224 16.34 1.96 6.31
C ALA A 224 16.11 0.96 7.47
N SER A 225 15.34 -0.11 7.26
CA SER A 225 15.04 -1.10 8.30
C SER A 225 16.26 -1.91 8.71
N PRO A 226 16.54 -2.10 10.03
CA PRO A 226 17.72 -2.83 10.49
C PRO A 226 17.81 -4.29 10.02
N GLU A 227 16.69 -5.02 10.04
CA GLU A 227 16.69 -6.44 9.67
C GLU A 227 16.44 -6.68 8.17
N PHE A 228 15.46 -5.98 7.58
CA PHE A 228 14.98 -6.26 6.22
C PHE A 228 15.40 -5.21 5.19
N GLY A 229 16.09 -4.13 5.58
CA GLY A 229 16.33 -2.98 4.70
C GLY A 229 17.07 -3.33 3.42
N ARG A 230 18.11 -4.19 3.49
CA ARG A 230 18.84 -4.64 2.30
C ARG A 230 17.97 -5.48 1.36
N THR A 231 17.08 -6.32 1.90
CA THR A 231 16.14 -7.14 1.11
C THR A 231 15.15 -6.25 0.37
N VAL A 232 14.59 -5.25 1.06
CA VAL A 232 13.69 -4.24 0.46
C VAL A 232 14.40 -3.40 -0.60
N GLU A 233 15.62 -2.94 -0.33
CA GLU A 233 16.45 -2.18 -1.27
C GLU A 233 16.75 -2.99 -2.55
N ASN A 234 17.09 -4.27 -2.41
CA ASN A 234 17.34 -5.18 -3.52
C ASN A 234 16.07 -5.44 -4.35
N ALA A 235 14.93 -5.69 -3.70
CA ALA A 235 13.65 -5.90 -4.38
C ALA A 235 13.21 -4.67 -5.20
N ILE A 236 13.36 -3.47 -4.62
CA ILE A 236 13.13 -2.21 -5.31
C ILE A 236 14.09 -2.08 -6.51
N ARG A 237 15.39 -2.33 -6.32
CA ARG A 237 16.38 -2.28 -7.40
C ARG A 237 16.05 -3.25 -8.54
N TYR A 238 15.63 -4.47 -8.23
CA TYR A 238 15.22 -5.46 -9.21
C TYR A 238 14.08 -4.94 -10.08
N LEU A 239 12.99 -4.46 -9.47
CA LEU A 239 11.84 -3.92 -10.21
C LEU A 239 12.25 -2.71 -11.06
N LEU A 240 13.06 -1.78 -10.53
CA LEU A 240 13.54 -0.64 -11.30
C LEU A 240 14.40 -1.03 -12.52
N TYR A 241 15.13 -2.16 -12.45
CA TYR A 241 15.91 -2.70 -13.56
C TYR A 241 15.05 -3.52 -14.54
N ALA A 242 14.02 -4.21 -14.04
CA ALA A 242 13.09 -5.01 -14.84
C ALA A 242 12.08 -4.17 -15.64
N GLN A 243 11.88 -2.90 -15.28
CA GLN A 243 11.02 -1.99 -16.03
C GLN A 243 11.69 -1.54 -17.35
N GLY A 244 11.04 -1.83 -18.48
CA GLY A 244 11.45 -1.31 -19.78
C GLY A 244 11.32 0.21 -19.89
N GLU A 245 12.02 0.82 -20.85
CA GLU A 245 11.98 2.28 -21.07
C GLU A 245 10.56 2.81 -21.33
N ASP A 246 9.72 1.97 -21.96
CA ASP A 246 8.29 2.18 -22.24
C ASP A 246 7.37 2.03 -21.01
N GLY A 247 7.95 1.85 -19.82
CA GLY A 247 7.24 1.70 -18.55
C GLY A 247 6.74 0.29 -18.26
N ARG A 248 6.89 -0.66 -19.19
CA ARG A 248 6.36 -2.02 -19.04
C ARG A 248 7.35 -2.95 -18.34
N PHE A 249 6.88 -3.65 -17.32
CA PHE A 249 7.47 -4.91 -16.88
C PHE A 249 7.03 -6.00 -17.85
N LYS A 250 7.88 -6.36 -18.81
CA LYS A 250 7.58 -7.40 -19.81
C LYS A 250 8.19 -8.72 -19.38
N GLU A 251 7.36 -9.76 -19.38
CA GLU A 251 7.76 -11.16 -19.26
C GLU A 251 7.11 -11.95 -20.41
N ALA A 252 7.45 -13.22 -20.57
CA ALA A 252 6.93 -14.03 -21.68
C ALA A 252 5.43 -14.36 -21.51
N GLY A 253 4.69 -14.39 -22.63
CA GLY A 253 3.24 -14.61 -22.66
C GLY A 253 2.43 -13.31 -22.59
N ASP A 254 1.11 -13.43 -22.66
CA ASP A 254 0.13 -12.32 -22.59
C ASP A 254 -0.27 -11.96 -21.14
N HIS A 255 -0.06 -12.88 -20.21
CA HIS A 255 -0.34 -12.74 -18.77
C HIS A 255 0.58 -11.79 -18.00
N TYR A 256 1.63 -11.20 -18.60
CA TYR A 256 2.56 -10.28 -17.91
C TYR A 256 1.84 -9.07 -17.26
N VAL A 257 0.62 -8.75 -17.70
CA VAL A 257 -0.23 -7.70 -17.14
C VAL A 257 -0.49 -7.85 -15.64
N TYR A 258 -0.45 -9.07 -15.09
CA TYR A 258 -0.50 -9.31 -13.64
C TYR A 258 0.79 -8.80 -12.97
N GLY A 259 1.94 -9.27 -13.44
CA GLY A 259 3.25 -8.85 -12.93
C GLY A 259 3.45 -7.35 -13.04
N HIS A 260 3.02 -6.74 -14.15
CA HIS A 260 3.06 -5.29 -14.35
C HIS A 260 2.32 -4.54 -13.24
N ALA A 261 1.06 -4.87 -12.97
CA ALA A 261 0.28 -4.15 -11.97
C ALA A 261 0.70 -4.47 -10.54
N ILE A 262 1.09 -5.71 -10.24
CA ILE A 262 1.63 -6.10 -8.93
C ILE A 262 2.94 -5.35 -8.64
N ALA A 263 3.85 -5.22 -9.60
CA ALA A 263 5.06 -4.40 -9.47
C ALA A 263 4.73 -2.90 -9.35
N THR A 264 3.77 -2.41 -10.13
CA THR A 264 3.31 -1.01 -10.05
C THR A 264 2.75 -0.69 -8.66
N TYR A 265 1.93 -1.59 -8.11
CA TYR A 265 1.39 -1.49 -6.75
C TYR A 265 2.53 -1.46 -5.72
N ALA A 266 3.48 -2.39 -5.82
CA ALA A 266 4.63 -2.46 -4.91
C ALA A 266 5.50 -1.19 -4.94
N LEU A 267 5.82 -0.67 -6.12
CA LEU A 267 6.58 0.58 -6.27
C LEU A 267 5.77 1.81 -5.82
N ALA A 268 4.45 1.83 -6.04
CA ALA A 268 3.57 2.90 -5.60
C ALA A 268 3.47 2.95 -4.07
N GLU A 269 3.29 1.82 -3.37
CA GLU A 269 3.36 1.78 -1.89
C GLU A 269 4.77 2.16 -1.41
N SER A 270 5.83 1.68 -2.07
CA SER A 270 7.21 2.03 -1.75
C SER A 270 7.46 3.55 -1.83
N TYR A 271 6.98 4.22 -2.88
CA TYR A 271 7.03 5.69 -2.99
C TYR A 271 6.10 6.38 -1.99
N GLY A 272 4.93 5.80 -1.74
CA GLY A 272 3.96 6.21 -0.73
C GLY A 272 4.60 6.39 0.64
N MET A 273 5.33 5.37 1.09
CA MET A 273 5.97 5.28 2.41
C MET A 273 7.32 6.00 2.49
N THR A 274 8.18 5.85 1.47
CA THR A 274 9.59 6.32 1.55
C THR A 274 9.83 7.69 0.95
N LYS A 275 8.98 8.13 0.00
CA LYS A 275 9.18 9.32 -0.85
C LYS A 275 10.54 9.38 -1.57
N MET A 276 11.20 8.23 -1.80
CA MET A 276 12.44 8.17 -2.59
C MET A 276 12.17 8.65 -4.02
N VAL A 277 12.83 9.73 -4.42
CA VAL A 277 12.60 10.42 -5.71
C VAL A 277 12.77 9.49 -6.91
N MET A 278 13.73 8.56 -6.84
CA MET A 278 14.00 7.56 -7.89
C MET A 278 12.82 6.63 -8.22
N LEU A 279 11.80 6.54 -7.35
CA LEU A 279 10.61 5.73 -7.59
C LEU A 279 9.51 6.48 -8.37
N LYS A 280 9.54 7.82 -8.36
CA LYS A 280 8.42 8.63 -8.86
C LYS A 280 8.17 8.41 -10.35
N ASP A 281 9.22 8.56 -11.17
CA ASP A 281 9.10 8.45 -12.62
C ASP A 281 8.82 6.99 -13.08
N PRO A 282 9.45 5.95 -12.51
CA PRO A 282 9.05 4.55 -12.72
C PRO A 282 7.57 4.26 -12.45
N VAL A 283 7.03 4.75 -11.33
CA VAL A 283 5.60 4.58 -11.01
C VAL A 283 4.73 5.35 -12.01
N ILE A 284 5.08 6.59 -12.36
CA ILE A 284 4.37 7.37 -13.40
C ILE A 284 4.33 6.62 -14.73
N LYS A 285 5.46 6.07 -15.17
CA LYS A 285 5.54 5.30 -16.43
C LYS A 285 4.66 4.05 -16.41
N ALA A 286 4.68 3.28 -15.32
CA ALA A 286 3.86 2.08 -15.20
C ALA A 286 2.36 2.39 -15.11
N VAL A 287 1.98 3.41 -14.33
CA VAL A 287 0.59 3.90 -14.27
C VAL A 287 0.08 4.31 -15.64
N LYS A 288 0.90 4.99 -16.47
CA LYS A 288 0.54 5.32 -17.87
C LYS A 288 0.28 4.11 -18.75
N VAL A 289 0.97 2.98 -18.53
CA VAL A 289 0.66 1.72 -19.23
C VAL A 289 -0.69 1.18 -18.77
N ILE A 290 -0.96 1.18 -17.46
CA ILE A 290 -2.25 0.70 -16.92
C ILE A 290 -3.42 1.54 -17.43
N THR A 291 -3.34 2.87 -17.38
CA THR A 291 -4.43 3.75 -17.85
C THR A 291 -4.59 3.68 -19.37
N GLY A 292 -3.49 3.65 -20.13
CA GLY A 292 -3.51 3.51 -21.58
C GLY A 292 -4.04 2.15 -22.08
N GLY A 293 -3.94 1.10 -21.25
CA GLY A 293 -4.47 -0.24 -21.54
C GLY A 293 -5.88 -0.52 -21.01
N GLN A 294 -6.61 0.50 -20.54
CA GLN A 294 -7.97 0.33 -20.01
C GLN A 294 -9.01 0.39 -21.13
N GLN A 295 -9.83 -0.65 -21.24
CA GLN A 295 -10.87 -0.75 -22.25
C GLN A 295 -11.96 0.32 -22.12
N ALA A 296 -12.75 0.53 -23.17
CA ALA A 296 -13.88 1.45 -23.17
C ALA A 296 -14.88 1.19 -22.02
N GLY A 297 -15.10 -0.07 -21.65
CA GLY A 297 -15.94 -0.48 -20.51
C GLY A 297 -15.29 -0.37 -19.13
N GLY A 298 -14.06 0.14 -19.01
CA GLY A 298 -13.37 0.35 -17.72
C GLY A 298 -12.66 -0.86 -17.12
N ALA A 299 -12.77 -2.03 -17.74
CA ALA A 299 -12.05 -3.25 -17.37
C ALA A 299 -10.72 -3.39 -18.15
N TRP A 300 -9.95 -4.43 -17.82
CA TRP A 300 -8.69 -4.80 -18.49
C TRP A 300 -8.72 -6.24 -19.00
N ASN A 301 -7.77 -6.57 -19.87
CA ASN A 301 -7.55 -7.89 -20.46
C ASN A 301 -6.04 -8.21 -20.51
N TYR A 302 -5.68 -9.42 -20.94
CA TYR A 302 -4.29 -9.81 -21.22
C TYR A 302 -3.66 -8.96 -22.33
N ASP A 303 -2.32 -8.84 -22.28
CA ASP A 303 -1.49 -7.93 -23.10
C ASP A 303 -1.98 -6.46 -23.19
N TYR A 304 -2.77 -5.99 -22.22
CA TYR A 304 -3.45 -4.69 -22.29
C TYR A 304 -4.27 -4.50 -23.57
N ASN A 305 -4.82 -5.58 -24.12
CA ASN A 305 -5.65 -5.54 -25.31
C ASN A 305 -6.94 -4.74 -25.03
N ASP A 306 -7.14 -3.67 -25.79
CA ASP A 306 -8.22 -2.70 -25.62
C ASP A 306 -9.58 -3.20 -26.19
N ALA A 307 -9.58 -4.36 -26.84
CA ALA A 307 -10.74 -5.00 -27.46
C ALA A 307 -11.03 -6.43 -26.95
N GLY A 308 -12.27 -6.87 -27.19
CA GLY A 308 -12.69 -8.26 -26.99
C GLY A 308 -12.98 -8.62 -25.53
N ARG A 309 -12.28 -9.63 -25.01
CA ARG A 309 -12.48 -10.17 -23.66
C ARG A 309 -12.18 -9.12 -22.59
N ARG A 310 -12.84 -9.26 -21.44
CA ARG A 310 -12.55 -8.57 -20.17
C ARG A 310 -12.16 -9.62 -19.13
N ASP A 311 -11.32 -9.25 -18.17
CA ASP A 311 -10.93 -10.15 -17.09
C ASP A 311 -11.02 -9.47 -15.71
N MET A 312 -11.85 -10.01 -14.82
CA MET A 312 -12.05 -9.49 -13.46
C MET A 312 -10.78 -9.60 -12.61
N SER A 313 -10.01 -10.68 -12.75
CA SER A 313 -8.80 -10.88 -11.95
C SER A 313 -7.67 -9.94 -12.38
N VAL A 314 -7.47 -9.71 -13.70
CA VAL A 314 -6.58 -8.65 -14.20
C VAL A 314 -7.07 -7.28 -13.73
N THR A 315 -8.36 -6.99 -13.91
CA THR A 315 -8.97 -5.71 -13.48
C THR A 315 -8.71 -5.44 -12.00
N SER A 316 -8.74 -6.47 -11.15
CA SER A 316 -8.58 -6.29 -9.69
C SER A 316 -7.16 -5.88 -9.25
N TRP A 317 -6.12 -6.35 -9.92
CA TRP A 317 -4.74 -5.88 -9.67
C TRP A 317 -4.52 -4.47 -10.21
N GLN A 318 -5.12 -4.16 -11.34
CA GLN A 318 -5.01 -2.88 -12.03
C GLN A 318 -5.64 -1.77 -11.18
N VAL A 319 -6.84 -2.00 -10.64
CA VAL A 319 -7.52 -1.09 -9.70
C VAL A 319 -6.70 -0.87 -8.42
N GLN A 320 -6.12 -1.91 -7.82
CA GLN A 320 -5.25 -1.76 -6.64
C GLN A 320 -4.01 -0.91 -6.96
N ALA A 321 -3.35 -1.14 -8.09
CA ALA A 321 -2.17 -0.39 -8.51
C ALA A 321 -2.49 1.11 -8.75
N LEU A 322 -3.58 1.42 -9.45
CA LEU A 322 -4.05 2.80 -9.65
C LEU A 322 -4.41 3.46 -8.31
N LYS A 323 -5.14 2.76 -7.43
CA LYS A 323 -5.49 3.26 -6.10
C LYS A 323 -4.24 3.54 -5.27
N ALA A 324 -3.24 2.66 -5.30
CA ALA A 324 -1.99 2.86 -4.59
C ALA A 324 -1.19 4.05 -5.13
N ALA A 325 -1.14 4.25 -6.44
CA ALA A 325 -0.51 5.42 -7.05
C ALA A 325 -1.18 6.73 -6.60
N LYS A 326 -2.51 6.80 -6.67
CA LYS A 326 -3.30 7.94 -6.17
C LYS A 326 -3.05 8.20 -4.68
N LEU A 327 -3.10 7.16 -3.86
CA LEU A 327 -2.82 7.24 -2.42
C LEU A 327 -1.37 7.64 -2.11
N ALA A 328 -0.41 7.35 -2.99
CA ALA A 328 0.98 7.75 -2.84
C ALA A 328 1.23 9.23 -3.24
N GLY A 329 0.24 9.92 -3.80
CA GLY A 329 0.38 11.28 -4.33
C GLY A 329 1.14 11.32 -5.67
N ILE A 330 0.95 10.31 -6.51
CA ILE A 330 1.38 10.33 -7.91
C ILE A 330 0.30 11.03 -8.74
N TYR A 331 0.73 11.89 -9.65
CA TYR A 331 -0.12 12.59 -10.61
C TYR A 331 0.21 12.09 -12.01
N VAL A 332 -0.80 11.60 -12.72
CA VAL A 332 -0.73 11.14 -14.11
C VAL A 332 -2.05 11.51 -14.78
N ASP A 333 -2.00 12.18 -15.93
CA ASP A 333 -3.19 12.52 -16.71
C ASP A 333 -3.96 11.23 -17.06
N GLY A 334 -5.27 11.18 -16.76
CA GLY A 334 -6.09 9.98 -16.93
C GLY A 334 -6.14 9.02 -15.74
N LEU A 335 -5.41 9.25 -14.63
CA LEU A 335 -5.42 8.37 -13.45
C LEU A 335 -6.77 8.40 -12.71
N GLU A 336 -7.25 9.60 -12.40
CA GLU A 336 -8.54 9.84 -11.76
C GLU A 336 -9.68 9.24 -12.59
N GLU A 337 -9.68 9.54 -13.89
CA GLU A 337 -10.68 9.10 -14.86
C GLU A 337 -10.64 7.58 -15.02
N ALA A 338 -9.46 6.95 -15.04
CA ALA A 338 -9.34 5.50 -15.12
C ALA A 338 -9.88 4.80 -13.86
N ILE A 339 -9.66 5.39 -12.68
CA ILE A 339 -10.22 4.89 -11.41
C ILE A 339 -11.75 4.99 -11.43
N GLU A 340 -12.31 6.12 -11.83
CA GLU A 340 -13.76 6.32 -11.92
C GLU A 340 -14.40 5.36 -12.94
N LYS A 341 -13.83 5.28 -14.15
CA LYS A 341 -14.27 4.36 -15.21
C LYS A 341 -14.20 2.89 -14.78
N SER A 342 -13.26 2.54 -13.91
CA SER A 342 -13.13 1.17 -13.38
C SER A 342 -14.32 0.71 -12.53
N VAL A 343 -15.12 1.63 -11.98
CA VAL A 343 -16.36 1.31 -11.25
C VAL A 343 -17.33 0.55 -12.17
N ALA A 344 -17.59 1.07 -13.37
CA ALA A 344 -18.43 0.41 -14.36
C ALA A 344 -17.82 -0.92 -14.82
N GLY A 345 -16.50 -0.95 -15.03
CA GLY A 345 -15.75 -2.16 -15.38
C GLY A 345 -15.93 -3.28 -14.36
N VAL A 346 -15.70 -3.00 -13.07
CA VAL A 346 -15.87 -3.99 -12.00
C VAL A 346 -17.33 -4.41 -11.83
N LYS A 347 -18.28 -3.46 -11.80
CA LYS A 347 -19.71 -3.78 -11.66
C LYS A 347 -20.23 -4.67 -12.79
N SER A 348 -19.67 -4.56 -13.99
CA SER A 348 -20.07 -5.38 -15.15
C SER A 348 -19.71 -6.87 -15.06
N PHE A 349 -18.96 -7.28 -14.02
CA PHE A 349 -18.71 -8.69 -13.70
C PHE A 349 -19.61 -9.23 -12.57
N ALA A 350 -20.39 -8.37 -11.91
CA ALA A 350 -21.34 -8.77 -10.88
C ALA A 350 -22.49 -9.59 -11.50
N GLN A 351 -22.97 -10.59 -10.77
CA GLN A 351 -23.95 -11.56 -11.26
C GLN A 351 -25.20 -11.60 -10.38
N ALA A 352 -26.25 -12.22 -10.90
CA ALA A 352 -27.39 -12.64 -10.08
C ALA A 352 -26.93 -13.56 -8.93
N GLY A 353 -27.52 -13.38 -7.74
CA GLY A 353 -27.10 -14.06 -6.51
C GLY A 353 -25.91 -13.41 -5.80
N GLY A 354 -25.40 -12.27 -6.27
CA GLY A 354 -24.49 -11.40 -5.53
C GLY A 354 -23.00 -11.67 -5.69
N GLY A 355 -22.56 -12.73 -6.39
CA GLY A 355 -21.14 -12.92 -6.65
C GLY A 355 -20.61 -12.09 -7.82
N PHE A 356 -19.29 -12.15 -8.03
CA PHE A 356 -18.64 -11.71 -9.27
C PHE A 356 -18.10 -12.93 -10.03
N GLY A 357 -18.02 -12.81 -11.35
CA GLY A 357 -17.71 -13.91 -12.25
C GLY A 357 -16.90 -13.52 -13.48
N TYR A 358 -16.73 -14.49 -14.38
CA TYR A 358 -16.41 -14.22 -15.79
C TYR A 358 -17.67 -14.38 -16.64
N ASP A 359 -17.66 -13.76 -17.82
CA ASP A 359 -18.69 -13.93 -18.85
C ASP A 359 -18.92 -15.44 -19.10
N GLY A 360 -20.15 -15.92 -18.86
CA GLY A 360 -20.54 -17.33 -19.04
C GLY A 360 -20.14 -18.32 -17.94
N VAL A 361 -19.39 -17.91 -16.91
CA VAL A 361 -18.86 -18.82 -15.86
C VAL A 361 -19.50 -18.60 -14.48
N GLY A 362 -20.27 -17.52 -14.31
CA GLY A 362 -21.05 -17.25 -13.10
C GLY A 362 -20.20 -16.98 -11.85
N ASN A 363 -20.83 -17.09 -10.67
CA ASN A 363 -20.24 -16.71 -9.39
C ASN A 363 -19.01 -17.54 -9.04
N ARG A 364 -17.89 -16.86 -8.74
CA ARG A 364 -16.68 -17.49 -8.18
C ARG A 364 -16.28 -16.82 -6.86
N PRO A 365 -16.00 -17.56 -5.77
CA PRO A 365 -15.60 -16.98 -4.48
C PRO A 365 -14.37 -16.07 -4.59
N THR A 366 -13.36 -16.53 -5.35
CA THR A 366 -12.13 -15.82 -5.69
C THR A 366 -12.37 -14.46 -6.32
N LEU A 367 -13.22 -14.41 -7.35
CA LEU A 367 -13.56 -13.17 -8.06
C LEU A 367 -14.51 -12.30 -7.26
N THR A 368 -15.38 -12.90 -6.44
CA THR A 368 -16.35 -12.18 -5.60
C THR A 368 -15.65 -11.29 -4.59
N GLY A 369 -14.66 -11.82 -3.87
CA GLY A 369 -13.83 -11.00 -2.98
C GLY A 369 -13.10 -9.89 -3.74
N ALA A 370 -12.62 -10.17 -4.95
CA ALA A 370 -11.90 -9.20 -5.78
C ALA A 370 -12.79 -8.05 -6.25
N GLY A 371 -14.01 -8.33 -6.72
CA GLY A 371 -14.99 -7.33 -7.13
C GLY A 371 -15.43 -6.44 -5.97
N ALA A 372 -15.80 -7.04 -4.84
CA ALA A 372 -16.15 -6.31 -3.63
C ALA A 372 -15.02 -5.39 -3.15
N LEU A 373 -13.79 -5.92 -3.03
CA LEU A 373 -12.65 -5.14 -2.57
C LEU A 373 -12.35 -3.96 -3.52
N CYS A 374 -12.40 -4.17 -4.84
CA CYS A 374 -12.11 -3.11 -5.79
C CYS A 374 -13.09 -1.94 -5.65
N LEU A 375 -14.40 -2.23 -5.57
CA LEU A 375 -15.43 -1.21 -5.35
C LEU A 375 -15.25 -0.51 -4.00
N GLN A 376 -14.99 -1.24 -2.91
CA GLN A 376 -14.69 -0.65 -1.61
C GLN A 376 -13.48 0.30 -1.67
N LEU A 377 -12.37 -0.13 -2.28
CA LEU A 377 -11.13 0.65 -2.39
C LEU A 377 -11.32 1.94 -3.18
N ILE A 378 -12.17 1.96 -4.21
CA ILE A 378 -12.43 3.16 -5.04
C ILE A 378 -13.60 4.02 -4.53
N GLY A 379 -14.22 3.68 -3.40
CA GLY A 379 -15.21 4.52 -2.71
C GLY A 379 -16.66 4.02 -2.77
N HIS A 380 -16.92 2.91 -3.45
CA HIS A 380 -18.24 2.33 -3.70
C HIS A 380 -18.57 1.19 -2.71
N ALA A 381 -18.16 1.32 -1.44
CA ALA A 381 -18.32 0.28 -0.42
C ALA A 381 -19.79 -0.06 -0.10
N GLN A 382 -20.72 0.86 -0.34
CA GLN A 382 -22.16 0.71 -0.14
C GLN A 382 -22.93 0.39 -1.45
N ASP A 383 -22.22 0.11 -2.55
CA ASP A 383 -22.86 -0.30 -3.79
C ASP A 383 -23.57 -1.65 -3.61
N GLY A 384 -24.76 -1.80 -4.21
CA GLY A 384 -25.57 -3.01 -4.07
C GLY A 384 -24.83 -4.29 -4.46
N ALA A 385 -23.89 -4.24 -5.41
CA ALA A 385 -23.04 -5.38 -5.76
C ALA A 385 -22.11 -5.79 -4.62
N VAL A 386 -21.53 -4.82 -3.89
CA VAL A 386 -20.69 -5.08 -2.70
C VAL A 386 -21.54 -5.67 -1.58
N VAL A 387 -22.66 -5.02 -1.24
CA VAL A 387 -23.55 -5.47 -0.15
C VAL A 387 -24.08 -6.89 -0.40
N SER A 388 -24.55 -7.16 -1.62
CA SER A 388 -25.06 -8.48 -2.02
C SER A 388 -23.96 -9.54 -2.00
N SER A 389 -22.73 -9.20 -2.41
CA SER A 389 -21.60 -10.14 -2.40
C SER A 389 -21.15 -10.53 -1.00
N LEU A 390 -21.08 -9.56 -0.09
CA LEU A 390 -20.69 -9.80 1.30
C LEU A 390 -21.79 -10.56 2.04
N GLN A 391 -23.06 -10.29 1.75
CA GLN A 391 -24.18 -11.04 2.29
C GLN A 391 -24.20 -12.49 1.78
N ALA A 392 -24.03 -12.72 0.48
CA ALA A 392 -24.01 -14.06 -0.12
C ALA A 392 -22.84 -14.93 0.40
N TYR A 393 -21.73 -14.30 0.79
CA TYR A 393 -20.57 -14.96 1.38
C TYR A 393 -20.43 -14.75 2.90
N ALA A 394 -21.45 -14.21 3.58
CA ALA A 394 -21.37 -13.83 4.99
C ALA A 394 -20.90 -14.99 5.87
N ASP A 395 -21.55 -16.15 5.71
CA ASP A 395 -21.29 -17.33 6.51
C ASP A 395 -20.08 -18.16 6.09
N ARG A 396 -19.57 -17.95 4.87
CA ARG A 396 -18.40 -18.65 4.34
C ARG A 396 -17.13 -18.23 5.07
N THR A 397 -16.36 -19.21 5.52
CA THR A 397 -15.05 -19.08 6.18
C THR A 397 -13.99 -19.83 5.37
N PRO A 398 -12.70 -19.47 5.49
CA PRO A 398 -11.64 -20.14 4.76
C PRO A 398 -11.29 -21.48 5.42
N ALA A 399 -10.85 -22.46 4.64
CA ALA A 399 -10.37 -23.74 5.15
C ALA A 399 -9.14 -24.22 4.35
N TRP A 400 -8.13 -24.73 5.05
CA TRP A 400 -6.82 -25.05 4.44
C TRP A 400 -6.89 -26.12 3.34
N GLN A 401 -7.85 -27.05 3.44
CA GLN A 401 -8.11 -28.09 2.44
C GLN A 401 -9.58 -28.10 2.06
N GLY A 402 -9.88 -28.49 0.81
CA GLY A 402 -11.25 -28.70 0.34
C GLY A 402 -12.08 -27.43 0.12
N ASP A 403 -11.49 -26.24 0.22
CA ASP A 403 -12.15 -24.98 -0.13
C ASP A 403 -11.91 -24.55 -1.59
N ASP A 404 -12.79 -23.67 -2.06
CA ASP A 404 -12.85 -23.12 -3.42
C ASP A 404 -12.39 -21.64 -3.47
N PHE A 405 -11.76 -21.16 -2.39
CA PHE A 405 -11.11 -19.86 -2.33
C PHE A 405 -9.65 -19.98 -2.75
N GLY A 406 -8.89 -20.91 -2.15
CA GLY A 406 -7.43 -20.93 -2.21
C GLY A 406 -6.78 -19.61 -1.77
N THR A 407 -5.45 -19.53 -1.89
CA THR A 407 -4.68 -18.36 -1.41
C THR A 407 -5.09 -17.04 -2.07
N TYR A 408 -5.46 -17.04 -3.36
CA TYR A 408 -6.02 -15.88 -4.05
C TYR A 408 -7.36 -15.42 -3.45
N GLY A 409 -8.29 -16.35 -3.25
CA GLY A 409 -9.63 -16.04 -2.70
C GLY A 409 -9.55 -15.59 -1.25
N TRP A 410 -8.66 -16.19 -0.46
CA TRP A 410 -8.37 -15.75 0.91
C TRP A 410 -7.85 -14.31 0.94
N TYR A 411 -6.89 -13.95 0.09
CA TYR A 411 -6.34 -12.58 0.02
C TYR A 411 -7.44 -11.54 -0.19
N TYR A 412 -8.26 -11.72 -1.22
CA TYR A 412 -9.31 -10.76 -1.54
C TYR A 412 -10.48 -10.77 -0.54
N MET A 413 -10.97 -11.95 -0.14
CA MET A 413 -12.11 -12.04 0.79
C MET A 413 -11.74 -11.57 2.21
N THR A 414 -10.51 -11.81 2.67
CA THR A 414 -10.01 -11.27 3.95
C THR A 414 -10.06 -9.74 3.96
N GLN A 415 -9.57 -9.10 2.89
CA GLN A 415 -9.60 -7.64 2.78
C GLN A 415 -11.03 -7.10 2.63
N ALA A 416 -11.88 -7.74 1.82
CA ALA A 416 -13.25 -7.29 1.61
C ALA A 416 -14.10 -7.36 2.90
N LYS A 417 -13.96 -8.46 3.65
CA LYS A 417 -14.59 -8.60 4.97
C LYS A 417 -13.97 -7.68 6.02
N PHE A 418 -12.67 -7.42 5.99
CA PHE A 418 -12.03 -6.43 6.88
C PHE A 418 -12.58 -5.02 6.65
N GLN A 419 -12.71 -4.59 5.39
CA GLN A 419 -13.24 -3.27 5.03
C GLN A 419 -14.71 -3.10 5.43
N HIS A 420 -15.50 -4.17 5.37
CA HIS A 420 -16.87 -4.20 5.89
C HIS A 420 -16.91 -4.17 7.43
N GLY A 421 -16.01 -4.90 8.09
CA GLY A 421 -15.95 -4.98 9.55
C GLY A 421 -17.11 -5.76 10.16
N GLY A 422 -17.42 -5.43 11.42
CA GLY A 422 -18.52 -6.02 12.19
C GLY A 422 -18.38 -7.53 12.46
N ALA A 423 -19.51 -8.19 12.72
CA ALA A 423 -19.56 -9.62 13.00
C ALA A 423 -18.99 -10.48 11.86
N MET A 424 -19.14 -10.05 10.61
CA MET A 424 -18.62 -10.77 9.43
C MET A 424 -17.09 -10.83 9.42
N TRP A 425 -16.42 -9.70 9.72
CA TRP A 425 -14.97 -9.67 9.92
C TRP A 425 -14.55 -10.54 11.11
N THR A 426 -15.25 -10.41 12.25
CA THR A 426 -14.92 -11.18 13.47
C THR A 426 -15.01 -12.69 13.22
N LYS A 427 -16.06 -13.17 12.55
CA LYS A 427 -16.23 -14.58 12.16
C LYS A 427 -15.08 -15.05 11.24
N TRP A 428 -14.78 -14.27 10.20
CA TRP A 428 -13.72 -14.60 9.25
C TRP A 428 -12.33 -14.65 9.92
N ASN A 429 -11.96 -13.61 10.66
CA ASN A 429 -10.67 -13.50 11.32
C ASN A 429 -10.46 -14.57 12.41
N LYS A 430 -11.53 -14.99 13.10
CA LYS A 430 -11.48 -16.10 14.08
C LYS A 430 -11.14 -17.45 13.42
N ALA A 431 -11.52 -17.67 12.17
CA ALA A 431 -11.15 -18.86 11.40
C ALA A 431 -9.79 -18.71 10.70
N MET A 432 -9.55 -17.56 10.05
CA MET A 432 -8.38 -17.31 9.21
C MET A 432 -7.07 -17.30 9.99
N LEU A 433 -7.05 -16.74 11.20
CA LEU A 433 -5.83 -16.62 12.00
C LEU A 433 -5.26 -17.98 12.47
N PRO A 434 -6.00 -18.84 13.21
CA PRO A 434 -5.48 -20.13 13.64
C PRO A 434 -5.12 -21.00 12.43
N MET A 435 -5.99 -21.05 11.41
CA MET A 435 -5.76 -21.84 10.19
C MET A 435 -4.42 -21.52 9.51
N LEU A 436 -4.06 -20.24 9.36
CA LEU A 436 -2.76 -19.88 8.80
C LEU A 436 -1.60 -20.17 9.76
N ILE A 437 -1.75 -19.96 11.08
CA ILE A 437 -0.66 -20.25 12.04
C ILE A 437 -0.37 -21.75 12.11
N GLU A 438 -1.40 -22.58 12.17
CA GLU A 438 -1.31 -24.05 12.28
C GLU A 438 -0.72 -24.71 11.03
N ASN A 439 -0.88 -24.08 9.86
CA ASN A 439 -0.36 -24.58 8.58
C ASN A 439 0.90 -23.83 8.10
N GLN A 440 1.52 -22.99 8.94
CA GLN A 440 2.82 -22.39 8.63
C GLN A 440 3.95 -23.39 8.90
N ALA A 441 4.84 -23.57 7.93
CA ALA A 441 6.04 -24.39 8.11
C ALA A 441 7.00 -23.79 9.15
N ASP A 442 7.87 -24.62 9.73
CA ASP A 442 8.80 -24.21 10.80
C ASP A 442 9.70 -23.03 10.41
N ASP A 443 10.19 -23.04 9.15
CA ASP A 443 11.03 -22.01 8.52
C ASP A 443 10.26 -20.72 8.16
N GLY A 444 8.92 -20.76 8.17
CA GLY A 444 8.05 -19.61 8.03
C GLY A 444 7.24 -19.51 6.73
N HIS A 445 7.37 -20.46 5.81
CA HIS A 445 6.60 -20.44 4.56
C HIS A 445 5.23 -21.11 4.67
N TRP A 446 4.43 -20.93 3.62
CA TRP A 446 3.24 -21.72 3.34
C TRP A 446 3.35 -22.34 1.95
N ALA A 447 3.08 -23.64 1.85
CA ALA A 447 2.85 -24.34 0.60
C ALA A 447 1.36 -24.72 0.57
N SER A 448 0.58 -24.17 -0.36
CA SER A 448 -0.88 -24.31 -0.35
C SER A 448 -1.35 -25.77 -0.35
N GLY A 449 -2.23 -26.13 0.59
CA GLY A 449 -2.98 -27.39 0.59
C GLY A 449 -4.15 -27.45 -0.42
N THR A 450 -4.31 -26.42 -1.25
CA THR A 450 -5.41 -26.27 -2.24
C THR A 450 -4.91 -26.41 -3.68
N THR A 451 -5.83 -26.73 -4.60
CA THR A 451 -5.58 -27.04 -6.02
C THR A 451 -5.08 -25.86 -6.89
N HIS A 452 -4.78 -24.71 -6.29
CA HIS A 452 -4.33 -23.48 -6.95
C HIS A 452 -2.90 -23.06 -6.55
N GLN A 453 -2.06 -24.02 -6.17
CA GLN A 453 -0.65 -23.80 -5.84
C GLN A 453 0.13 -23.27 -7.06
N ALA A 454 0.66 -22.05 -6.95
CA ALA A 454 1.47 -21.42 -8.01
C ALA A 454 2.98 -21.57 -7.74
N CYS A 455 3.41 -21.26 -6.51
CA CYS A 455 4.72 -21.55 -5.92
C CYS A 455 4.73 -21.08 -4.46
N ASP A 456 5.68 -21.56 -3.67
CA ASP A 456 5.74 -21.26 -2.22
C ASP A 456 5.88 -19.76 -1.92
N VAL A 457 6.54 -18.99 -2.81
CA VAL A 457 6.63 -17.52 -2.69
C VAL A 457 5.24 -16.87 -2.86
N TYR A 458 4.43 -17.35 -3.80
CA TYR A 458 3.08 -16.85 -4.01
C TYR A 458 2.18 -17.15 -2.82
N ASP A 459 2.16 -18.40 -2.36
CA ASP A 459 1.32 -18.81 -1.23
C ASP A 459 1.76 -18.14 0.07
N THR A 460 3.07 -18.05 0.32
CA THR A 460 3.63 -17.36 1.49
C THR A 460 3.29 -15.87 1.49
N THR A 461 3.38 -15.19 0.35
CA THR A 461 3.05 -13.76 0.27
C THR A 461 1.54 -13.53 0.42
N MET A 462 0.68 -14.35 -0.20
CA MET A 462 -0.77 -14.25 -0.02
C MET A 462 -1.20 -14.52 1.43
N ALA A 463 -0.68 -15.58 2.05
CA ALA A 463 -0.94 -15.90 3.46
C ALA A 463 -0.42 -14.79 4.39
N CYS A 464 0.81 -14.32 4.18
CA CYS A 464 1.37 -13.18 4.91
C CYS A 464 0.43 -11.97 4.81
N LEU A 465 0.10 -11.49 3.60
CA LEU A 465 -0.74 -10.31 3.41
C LEU A 465 -2.14 -10.40 4.05
N CYS A 466 -2.71 -11.61 4.19
CA CYS A 466 -3.93 -11.82 4.97
C CYS A 466 -3.73 -11.52 6.46
N LEU A 467 -2.58 -11.93 7.02
CA LEU A 467 -2.13 -11.64 8.38
C LEU A 467 -1.61 -10.19 8.58
N GLU A 468 -1.66 -9.32 7.57
CA GLU A 468 -1.22 -7.92 7.67
C GLU A 468 -2.38 -6.91 7.54
N VAL A 469 -3.56 -7.36 7.12
CA VAL A 469 -4.69 -6.52 6.68
C VAL A 469 -5.06 -5.37 7.64
N TYR A 470 -4.98 -5.60 8.95
CA TYR A 470 -5.47 -4.71 10.00
C TYR A 470 -4.52 -3.58 10.40
N TYR A 471 -3.25 -3.63 10.01
CA TYR A 471 -2.34 -2.47 10.05
C TYR A 471 -1.99 -1.97 8.64
N ARG A 472 -2.12 -2.82 7.61
CA ARG A 472 -1.88 -2.44 6.22
C ARG A 472 -2.88 -1.40 5.74
N TYR A 473 -4.16 -1.58 6.12
CA TYR A 473 -5.24 -0.65 5.85
C TYR A 473 -5.74 -0.04 7.14
N LEU A 474 -6.10 1.24 7.08
CA LEU A 474 -6.90 1.84 8.12
C LEU A 474 -8.29 1.20 8.11
N PRO A 475 -8.80 0.73 9.26
CA PRO A 475 -10.20 0.34 9.34
C PRO A 475 -11.10 1.57 9.15
N THR A 476 -11.78 1.62 8.00
CA THR A 476 -12.62 2.75 7.59
C THR A 476 -13.77 3.02 8.56
N TYR A 477 -14.21 1.99 9.30
CA TYR A 477 -15.29 2.08 10.30
C TYR A 477 -14.97 3.05 11.45
N ALA A 478 -13.71 3.24 11.84
CA ALA A 478 -13.36 3.99 13.05
C ALA A 478 -13.24 5.51 12.84
N ARG A 479 -13.41 6.02 11.62
CA ARG A 479 -13.10 7.43 11.29
C ARG A 479 -14.31 8.30 10.94
N VAL A 480 -15.51 7.75 10.86
CA VAL A 480 -16.73 8.54 10.58
C VAL A 480 -17.45 8.85 11.90
N GLU A 481 -17.95 7.85 12.62
CA GLU A 481 -18.63 8.06 13.92
C GLU A 481 -17.69 8.66 14.96
N GLU A 482 -16.49 8.10 15.16
CA GLU A 482 -15.57 8.56 16.21
C GLU A 482 -15.00 9.97 15.95
N ALA A 483 -15.06 10.47 14.71
CA ALA A 483 -14.67 11.82 14.34
C ALA A 483 -15.86 12.79 14.31
N ALA A 484 -17.06 12.32 13.96
CA ALA A 484 -18.31 13.07 14.07
C ALA A 484 -18.60 13.36 15.55
N ASN A 485 -18.60 12.33 16.41
CA ASN A 485 -18.85 12.46 17.84
C ASN A 485 -17.82 13.42 18.48
N LYS A 486 -16.52 13.28 18.19
CA LYS A 486 -15.49 14.21 18.69
C LYS A 486 -15.62 15.64 18.16
N ALA A 487 -16.25 15.85 16.99
CA ALA A 487 -16.54 17.18 16.47
C ALA A 487 -17.82 17.78 17.08
N GLU A 488 -18.78 16.93 17.44
CA GLU A 488 -20.01 17.29 18.16
C GLU A 488 -19.69 17.64 19.62
N ASP A 489 -18.98 16.76 20.34
CA ASP A 489 -18.44 17.00 21.70
C ASP A 489 -17.65 18.32 21.78
N ALA A 490 -16.80 18.60 20.78
CA ALA A 490 -15.97 19.81 20.72
C ALA A 490 -16.75 21.07 20.31
N LYS A 491 -17.95 20.93 19.76
CA LYS A 491 -18.87 22.02 19.46
C LYS A 491 -19.71 22.33 20.70
N ASP A 492 -20.29 21.32 21.32
CA ASP A 492 -21.10 21.46 22.55
C ASP A 492 -20.26 22.04 23.70
N ALA A 493 -19.01 21.61 23.86
CA ALA A 493 -18.08 22.18 24.83
C ALA A 493 -17.71 23.66 24.54
N LYS A 494 -17.82 24.11 23.28
CA LYS A 494 -17.60 25.50 22.88
C LYS A 494 -18.82 26.37 23.11
N ASP A 495 -19.99 25.87 22.75
CA ASP A 495 -21.25 26.58 22.91
C ASP A 495 -21.57 26.76 24.41
N LEU A 496 -21.31 25.73 25.24
CA LEU A 496 -21.38 25.82 26.71
C LEU A 496 -20.39 26.84 27.30
N ALA A 497 -19.19 26.95 26.74
CA ALA A 497 -18.17 27.92 27.18
C ALA A 497 -18.50 29.37 26.77
N ILE A 498 -19.34 29.55 25.74
CA ILE A 498 -19.84 30.88 25.31
C ILE A 498 -21.01 31.31 26.20
N ASP A 499 -21.95 30.41 26.50
CA ASP A 499 -23.07 30.68 27.42
C ASP A 499 -22.61 30.92 28.88
N MET A 500 -21.47 30.37 29.29
CA MET A 500 -20.84 30.69 30.59
C MET A 500 -20.02 31.99 30.60
N ALA A 501 -19.87 32.67 29.45
CA ALA A 501 -19.08 33.89 29.29
C ALA A 501 -19.93 35.14 28.94
N LEU A 502 -21.27 35.00 28.93
CA LEU A 502 -22.28 36.05 28.77
C LEU A 502 -23.03 36.30 30.09
#